data_AF-A0A0E9X5A8-F1
#
_entry.id   AF-A0A0E9X5A8-F1
#
_cell.length_a   1.000
_cell.length_b   1.000
_cell.length_c   1.000
_cell.angle_alpha   90.00
_cell.angle_beta   90.00
_cell.angle_gamma   90.00
#
_symmetry.space_group_name_H-M   'P 1'
#
loop_
_entity.id
_entity.type
_entity.pdbx_description
1 polymer ?
#
loop_
_entity_poly.entity_id
_entity_poly.type
_entity_poly.pdbx_seq_one_letter_code
_entity_poly.pdbx_strand_id
1 'polypeptide(L)'
;MGCTEARRQCESDVECSAAMRDYLIHCGKLFSGVRCTDGCRNVIADMRMIPKAQLLDTCVCDGTERTICEYIKISMKTLCFDSHDSGSGYSDSEEDSDDYYDVEPMPKFVAGAGRLLGAQCVLTVMASILVLVPLL
;
A
#
# COMPACT_ATOMS: atom_id res chain seq x y z
N MET A 1 17.56 3.52 -16.17
CA MET A 1 17.35 2.90 -14.84
C MET A 1 16.39 1.74 -15.00
N GLY A 2 16.63 0.61 -14.32
CA GLY A 2 15.73 -0.55 -14.35
C GLY A 2 14.51 -0.37 -13.45
N CYS A 3 13.36 -0.94 -13.84
CA CYS A 3 12.12 -0.81 -13.06
C CYS A 3 12.22 -1.51 -11.69
N THR A 4 13.02 -2.57 -11.59
CA THR A 4 13.29 -3.25 -10.31
C THR A 4 13.91 -2.30 -9.30
N GLU A 5 14.96 -1.55 -9.69
CA GLU A 5 15.61 -0.57 -8.81
C GLU A 5 14.75 0.67 -8.60
N ALA A 6 13.98 1.11 -9.61
CA ALA A 6 13.07 2.25 -9.46
C ALA A 6 12.00 1.96 -8.41
N ARG A 7 11.42 0.75 -8.43
CA ARG A 7 10.49 0.28 -7.40
C ARG A 7 11.15 0.26 -6.03
N ARG A 8 12.35 -0.31 -5.91
CA ARG A 8 13.08 -0.34 -4.63
C ARG A 8 13.30 1.06 -4.03
N GLN A 9 13.60 2.05 -4.87
CA GLN A 9 13.77 3.43 -4.41
C GLN A 9 12.45 4.08 -3.97
N CYS A 10 11.36 3.81 -4.67
CA CYS A 10 10.03 4.27 -4.26
C CYS A 10 9.61 3.63 -2.94
N GLU A 11 9.79 2.32 -2.78
CA GLU A 11 9.44 1.60 -1.56
C GLU A 11 10.27 2.04 -0.34
N SER A 12 11.51 2.51 -0.56
CA SER A 12 12.34 3.07 0.51
C SER A 12 11.93 4.48 0.97
N ASP A 13 11.05 5.14 0.21
CA ASP A 13 10.52 6.47 0.52
C ASP A 13 9.10 6.36 1.11
N VAL A 14 8.84 7.06 2.21
CA VAL A 14 7.58 6.91 2.96
C VAL A 14 6.39 7.39 2.14
N GLU A 15 6.53 8.51 1.43
CA GLU A 15 5.46 9.10 0.62
C GLU A 15 5.22 8.25 -0.63
N CYS A 16 6.28 7.87 -1.33
CA CYS A 16 6.20 7.06 -2.53
C CYS A 16 5.65 5.65 -2.25
N SER A 17 6.08 5.01 -1.14
CA SER A 17 5.57 3.69 -0.76
C SER A 17 4.07 3.71 -0.42
N ALA A 18 3.57 4.79 0.19
CA ALA A 18 2.14 4.97 0.42
C ALA A 18 1.38 5.13 -0.91
N ALA A 19 1.85 6.03 -1.79
CA ALA A 19 1.24 6.23 -3.11
C ALA A 19 1.29 4.97 -3.99
N MET A 20 2.35 4.17 -3.88
CA MET A 20 2.48 2.89 -4.57
C MET A 20 1.43 1.88 -4.12
N ARG A 21 1.06 1.87 -2.83
CA ARG A 21 -0.04 1.04 -2.33
C ARG A 21 -1.37 1.50 -2.89
N ASP A 22 -1.63 2.80 -2.89
CA ASP A 22 -2.87 3.37 -3.44
C ASP A 22 -2.98 3.07 -4.94
N TYR A 23 -1.85 3.09 -5.64
CA TYR A 23 -1.77 2.72 -7.06
C TYR A 23 -2.18 1.27 -7.29
N LEU A 24 -1.68 0.35 -6.47
CA LEU A 24 -2.04 -1.06 -6.56
C LEU A 24 -3.53 -1.31 -6.29
N ILE A 25 -4.13 -0.57 -5.36
CA ILE A 25 -5.55 -0.66 -4.99
C ILE A 25 -6.44 -0.12 -6.13
N HIS A 26 -6.20 1.12 -6.55
CA HIS A 26 -7.11 1.81 -7.48
C HIS A 26 -6.94 1.38 -8.94
N CYS A 27 -5.77 0.85 -9.32
CA CYS A 27 -5.46 0.46 -10.70
C CYS A 27 -5.61 -1.04 -11.00
N GLY A 28 -6.26 -1.84 -10.15
CA GLY A 28 -6.52 -3.26 -10.43
C GLY A 28 -7.19 -3.53 -11.78
N LYS A 29 -8.19 -2.72 -12.14
CA LYS A 29 -8.89 -2.78 -13.46
C LYS A 29 -7.98 -2.40 -14.64
N LEU A 30 -6.91 -1.63 -14.39
CA LEU A 30 -5.88 -1.32 -15.39
C LEU A 30 -4.93 -2.51 -15.58
N PHE A 31 -4.46 -3.13 -14.49
CA PHE A 31 -3.53 -4.26 -14.57
C PHE A 31 -4.14 -5.51 -15.20
N SER A 32 -5.47 -5.63 -15.15
CA SER A 32 -6.21 -6.67 -15.87
C SER A 32 -6.49 -6.31 -17.33
N GLY A 33 -6.19 -5.08 -17.76
CA GLY A 33 -6.41 -4.61 -19.14
C GLY A 33 -7.86 -4.22 -19.45
N VAL A 34 -8.71 -4.02 -18.43
CA VAL A 34 -10.15 -3.74 -18.64
C VAL A 34 -10.38 -2.27 -18.95
N ARG A 35 -10.00 -1.37 -18.04
CA ARG A 35 -10.19 0.08 -18.17
C ARG A 35 -9.32 0.87 -17.20
N CYS A 36 -9.03 2.11 -17.54
CA CYS A 36 -8.48 3.09 -16.60
C CYS A 36 -9.64 3.81 -15.90
N THR A 37 -9.78 3.63 -14.59
CA THR A 37 -10.83 4.30 -13.79
C THR A 37 -10.42 5.73 -13.43
N ASP A 38 -11.37 6.57 -13.02
CA ASP A 38 -11.05 7.92 -12.53
C ASP A 38 -10.19 7.86 -11.25
N GLY A 39 -10.49 6.93 -10.34
CA GLY A 39 -9.65 6.70 -9.16
C GLY A 39 -8.21 6.34 -9.52
N CYS A 40 -8.01 5.45 -10.50
CA CYS A 40 -6.68 5.11 -10.99
C CYS A 40 -5.98 6.33 -11.62
N ARG A 41 -6.68 7.12 -12.46
CA ARG A 41 -6.13 8.35 -13.06
C ARG A 41 -5.65 9.35 -12.00
N ASN A 42 -6.44 9.55 -10.95
CA ASN A 42 -6.08 10.46 -9.86
C ASN A 42 -4.80 10.01 -9.16
N VAL A 43 -4.72 8.73 -8.79
CA VAL A 43 -3.51 8.19 -8.14
C VAL A 43 -2.27 8.27 -9.05
N ILE A 44 -2.42 8.04 -10.36
CA ILE A 44 -1.30 8.21 -11.31
C ILE A 44 -0.84 9.68 -11.35
N ALA A 45 -1.77 10.64 -11.29
CA ALA A 45 -1.43 12.05 -11.24
C ALA A 45 -0.68 12.40 -9.95
N ASP A 46 -1.12 11.88 -8.81
CA ASP A 46 -0.47 12.07 -7.51
C ASP A 46 0.94 11.48 -7.49
N MET A 47 1.10 10.24 -7.97
CA MET A 47 2.42 9.60 -8.11
C MET A 47 3.38 10.44 -8.95
N ARG A 48 2.92 11.11 -10.00
CA ARG A 48 3.78 11.96 -10.85
C ARG A 48 4.31 13.20 -10.13
N MET A 49 3.69 13.61 -9.01
CA MET A 49 4.20 14.70 -8.18
C MET A 49 5.33 14.25 -7.25
N ILE A 50 5.45 12.95 -6.99
CA ILE A 50 6.46 12.37 -6.09
C ILE A 50 7.75 12.06 -6.88
N PRO A 51 8.90 12.69 -6.57
CA PRO A 51 10.13 12.53 -7.36
C PRO A 51 10.61 11.08 -7.50
N LYS A 52 10.43 10.25 -6.47
CA LYS A 52 10.82 8.84 -6.51
C LYS A 52 9.91 7.99 -7.39
N ALA A 53 8.63 8.34 -7.50
CA ALA A 53 7.68 7.65 -8.38
C ALA A 53 7.88 8.01 -9.86
N GLN A 54 8.38 9.22 -10.18
CA GLN A 54 8.70 9.60 -11.56
C GLN A 54 9.73 8.66 -12.22
N LEU A 55 10.57 8.01 -11.43
CA LEU A 55 11.52 7.00 -11.91
C LEU A 55 10.81 5.76 -12.47
N LEU A 56 9.61 5.43 -11.98
CA LEU A 56 8.80 4.31 -12.45
C LEU A 56 8.20 4.55 -13.84
N ASP A 57 7.93 5.81 -14.20
CA ASP A 57 7.35 6.17 -15.51
C ASP A 57 8.36 5.91 -16.65
N THR A 58 9.63 6.25 -16.39
CA THR A 58 10.72 6.21 -17.39
C THR A 58 11.63 4.99 -17.30
N CYS A 59 11.42 4.10 -16.32
CA CYS A 59 12.26 2.92 -16.14
C CYS A 59 12.17 1.93 -17.31
N VAL A 60 13.23 1.14 -17.51
CA VAL A 60 13.26 0.03 -18.47
C VAL A 60 12.90 -1.26 -17.73
N CYS A 61 11.92 -1.99 -18.27
CA CYS A 61 11.50 -3.27 -17.69
C CYS A 61 12.66 -4.27 -17.71
N ASP A 62 13.01 -4.77 -16.53
CA ASP A 62 14.12 -5.68 -16.28
C ASP A 62 13.71 -6.78 -15.26
N GLY A 63 14.58 -7.77 -15.06
CA GLY A 63 14.33 -8.87 -14.13
C GLY A 63 13.33 -9.91 -14.65
N THR A 64 12.83 -10.74 -13.74
CA THR A 64 11.91 -11.86 -14.02
C THR A 64 10.49 -11.40 -14.35
N GLU A 65 10.10 -10.21 -13.88
CA GLU A 65 8.78 -9.62 -14.07
C GLU A 65 8.70 -8.79 -15.36
N ARG A 66 9.69 -8.89 -16.26
CA ARG A 66 9.81 -8.05 -17.45
C ARG A 66 8.55 -8.06 -18.33
N THR A 67 7.97 -9.24 -18.59
CA THR A 67 6.77 -9.38 -19.43
C THR A 67 5.57 -8.68 -18.83
N ILE A 68 5.37 -8.81 -17.52
CA ILE A 68 4.28 -8.17 -16.76
C ILE A 68 4.50 -6.66 -16.72
N CYS A 69 5.73 -6.21 -16.47
CA CYS A 69 6.08 -4.79 -16.51
C CYS A 69 5.77 -4.17 -17.88
N GLU A 70 6.20 -4.80 -18.98
CA GLU A 70 5.94 -4.31 -20.33
C GLU A 70 4.43 -4.25 -20.62
N TYR A 71 3.68 -5.27 -20.21
CA TYR A 71 2.22 -5.29 -20.31
C TYR A 71 1.58 -4.12 -19.56
N ILE A 72 1.95 -3.89 -18.30
CA ILE A 72 1.40 -2.78 -17.49
C ILE A 72 1.73 -1.43 -18.14
N LYS A 73 2.96 -1.23 -18.65
CA LYS A 73 3.32 0.01 -19.33
C LYS A 73 2.50 0.26 -20.59
N ILE A 74 2.22 -0.79 -21.37
CA ILE A 74 1.38 -0.70 -22.57
C ILE A 74 -0.06 -0.38 -22.17
N SER A 75 -0.66 -1.16 -21.25
CA SER A 75 -2.02 -0.97 -20.76
C SER A 75 -2.23 0.43 -20.19
N MET A 76 -1.28 0.92 -19.39
CA MET A 76 -1.26 2.28 -18.87
C MET A 76 -1.33 3.32 -20.01
N LYS A 77 -0.45 3.18 -21.00
CA LYS A 77 -0.41 4.10 -22.15
C LYS A 77 -1.74 4.09 -22.91
N THR A 78 -2.24 2.92 -23.27
CA THR A 78 -3.43 2.78 -24.12
C THR A 78 -4.72 3.16 -23.41
N LEU A 79 -4.87 2.79 -22.14
CA LEU A 79 -6.13 2.95 -21.41
C LEU A 79 -6.24 4.28 -20.67
N CYS A 80 -5.12 4.89 -20.26
CA CYS A 80 -5.13 6.14 -19.50
C CYS A 80 -4.72 7.38 -20.32
N PHE A 81 -3.95 7.23 -21.41
CA PHE A 81 -3.35 8.39 -22.11
C PHE A 81 -3.62 8.46 -23.61
N ASP A 82 -3.75 7.32 -24.30
CA ASP A 82 -3.96 7.28 -25.77
C ASP A 82 -5.43 7.50 -26.17
N SER A 83 -6.35 7.58 -25.21
CA SER A 83 -7.74 7.95 -25.41
C SER A 83 -7.92 9.47 -25.52
N HIS A 84 -7.16 10.12 -26.40
CA HIS A 84 -7.37 11.53 -26.69
C HIS A 84 -8.73 11.71 -27.38
N ASP A 85 -9.57 12.59 -26.84
CA ASP A 85 -10.79 13.12 -27.48
C ASP A 85 -12.03 12.23 -27.62
N SER A 86 -12.54 11.71 -26.50
CA SER A 86 -13.99 11.47 -26.42
C SER A 86 -14.49 11.74 -25.00
N GLY A 87 -14.97 12.97 -24.81
CA GLY A 87 -15.90 13.26 -23.74
C GLY A 87 -17.13 12.36 -23.87
N SER A 88 -17.11 11.23 -23.19
CA SER A 88 -18.31 10.53 -22.79
C SER A 88 -18.31 10.53 -21.27
N GLY A 89 -19.06 11.48 -20.71
CA GLY A 89 -19.51 11.43 -19.34
C GLY A 89 -20.37 10.19 -19.13
N TYR A 90 -19.72 9.06 -18.98
CA TYR A 90 -20.28 7.90 -18.34
C TYR A 90 -19.49 7.74 -17.05
N SER A 91 -19.88 8.50 -16.03
CA SER A 91 -19.71 8.06 -14.66
C SER A 91 -20.49 6.76 -14.57
N ASP A 92 -19.82 5.66 -14.88
CA ASP A 92 -20.26 4.37 -14.41
C ASP A 92 -20.04 4.43 -12.90
N SER A 93 -21.08 4.91 -12.22
CA SER A 93 -21.28 4.67 -10.81
C SER A 93 -21.48 3.17 -10.66
N GLU A 94 -20.39 2.43 -10.82
CA GLU A 94 -20.34 1.07 -10.34
C GLU A 94 -20.34 1.25 -8.83
N GLU A 95 -21.51 1.01 -8.25
CA GLU A 95 -21.61 0.55 -6.87
C GLU A 95 -20.75 -0.73 -6.78
N ASP A 96 -19.42 -0.59 -6.75
CA ASP A 96 -18.54 -1.55 -6.12
C ASP A 96 -18.97 -1.50 -4.65
N SER A 97 -19.94 -2.35 -4.33
CA SER A 97 -20.20 -2.77 -2.97
C SER A 97 -18.94 -3.52 -2.55
N ASP A 98 -17.93 -2.76 -2.16
CA ASP A 98 -16.84 -3.28 -1.37
C ASP A 98 -17.52 -3.86 -0.12
N ASP A 99 -17.69 -5.18 -0.10
CA ASP A 99 -17.82 -5.93 1.14
C ASP A 99 -16.54 -5.65 1.94
N TYR A 100 -16.56 -4.51 2.62
CA TYR A 100 -15.65 -4.12 3.67
C TYR A 100 -15.75 -5.25 4.67
N TYR A 101 -14.76 -6.14 4.67
CA TYR A 101 -14.46 -6.91 5.87
C TYR A 101 -14.28 -5.87 6.96
N ASP A 102 -15.25 -5.85 7.87
CA ASP A 102 -15.20 -5.07 9.09
C ASP A 102 -13.93 -5.44 9.85
N VAL A 103 -12.84 -4.73 9.57
CA VAL A 103 -11.73 -4.65 10.50
C VAL A 103 -12.28 -3.77 11.60
N GLU A 104 -12.90 -4.43 12.58
CA GLU A 104 -13.43 -3.78 13.76
C GLU A 104 -12.40 -2.76 14.26
N PRO A 105 -12.79 -1.48 14.43
CA PRO A 105 -11.87 -0.50 14.97
C PRO A 105 -11.43 -0.96 16.36
N MET A 106 -10.12 -1.14 16.55
CA MET A 106 -9.55 -1.39 17.87
C MET A 106 -10.22 -0.46 18.89
N PRO A 107 -10.80 -1.00 19.98
CA PRO A 107 -11.52 -0.18 20.93
C PRO A 107 -10.57 0.85 21.52
N LYS A 108 -10.94 2.13 21.33
CA LYS A 108 -10.34 3.26 22.02
C LYS A 108 -10.43 2.96 23.51
N PHE A 109 -9.28 2.83 24.16
CA PHE A 109 -9.18 2.63 25.60
C PHE A 109 -9.70 3.89 26.30
N VAL A 110 -11.01 3.93 26.56
CA VAL A 110 -11.62 4.97 27.38
C VAL A 110 -11.19 4.70 28.82
N ALA A 111 -10.52 5.68 29.42
CA ALA A 111 -10.01 5.64 30.78
C ALA A 111 -11.15 5.33 31.77
N GLY A 112 -11.31 4.04 32.09
CA GLY A 112 -12.13 3.58 33.19
C GLY A 112 -11.36 3.72 34.48
N ALA A 113 -11.96 4.39 35.46
CA ALA A 113 -11.62 4.25 36.86
C ALA A 113 -11.89 2.78 37.27
N GLY A 114 -10.90 1.91 37.06
CA GLY A 114 -10.96 0.48 37.31
C GLY A 114 -9.67 0.03 37.97
N ARG A 115 -9.81 -0.65 39.10
CA ARG A 115 -8.73 -0.98 40.03
C ARG A 115 -7.66 -1.89 39.41
N LEU A 116 -6.40 -1.57 39.70
CA LEU A 116 -5.17 -2.29 39.34
C LEU A 116 -5.21 -3.78 39.72
N LEU A 117 -5.49 -4.66 38.76
CA LEU A 117 -5.10 -6.08 38.81
C LEU A 117 -4.58 -6.47 37.43
N GLY A 118 -3.26 -6.62 37.28
CA GLY A 118 -2.71 -7.10 36.00
C GLY A 118 -1.22 -6.88 35.76
N ALA A 119 -0.51 -6.16 36.64
CA ALA A 119 0.93 -5.86 36.47
C ALA A 119 1.83 -6.55 37.51
N GLN A 120 1.41 -7.67 38.10
CA GLN A 120 2.12 -8.29 39.23
C GLN A 120 2.54 -9.75 39.04
N CYS A 121 2.39 -10.33 37.84
CA CYS A 121 2.75 -11.75 37.61
C CYS A 121 4.13 -12.01 36.99
N VAL A 122 4.86 -10.98 36.52
CA VAL A 122 6.17 -11.20 35.86
C VAL A 122 7.37 -10.87 36.76
N LEU A 123 7.19 -10.04 37.80
CA LEU A 123 8.29 -9.60 38.67
C LEU A 123 8.61 -10.53 39.85
N THR A 124 7.76 -11.51 40.18
CA THR A 124 8.01 -12.43 41.29
C THR A 124 8.84 -13.66 40.91
N VAL A 125 8.96 -13.99 39.62
CA VAL A 125 9.74 -15.17 39.19
C VAL A 125 11.26 -14.91 39.22
N MET A 126 11.70 -13.67 39.00
CA MET A 126 13.13 -13.33 39.01
C MET A 126 13.72 -13.08 40.41
N ALA A 127 12.87 -12.84 41.42
CA ALA A 127 13.32 -12.58 42.79
C ALA A 127 13.61 -13.87 43.59
N SER A 128 13.06 -15.02 43.19
CA SER A 128 13.28 -16.29 43.91
C SER A 128 14.60 -17.00 43.54
N ILE A 129 15.20 -16.68 42.39
CA ILE A 129 16.45 -17.32 41.94
C ILE A 129 17.68 -16.69 42.63
N LEU A 130 17.64 -15.40 42.96
CA LEU A 130 18.78 -14.69 43.57
C LEU A 130 19.00 -14.98 45.06
N VAL A 131 18.07 -15.69 45.74
CA VAL A 131 18.19 -16.03 47.17
C VAL A 131 18.72 -17.46 47.38
N LEU A 132 18.77 -18.30 46.34
CA LEU A 132 19.26 -19.70 46.44
C LEU A 132 20.72 -19.89 46.00
N VAL A 133 21.35 -18.90 45.38
CA VAL A 133 22.78 -18.95 44.98
C VAL A 133 23.79 -18.62 46.10
N PRO A 134 23.48 -17.90 47.20
CA PRO A 134 24.51 -17.60 48.21
C PRO A 134 24.72 -18.73 49.26
N LEU A 135 24.15 -19.92 49.09
CA LEU A 135 24.25 -21.04 50.04
C LEU A 135 24.67 -22.39 49.42
N LEU A 136 25.29 -22.37 48.23
CA LEU A 136 26.00 -23.52 47.63
C LEU A 136 27.48 -23.17 47.38
#